data_AF-A0A392MLR6-F1
#
_entry.id   AF-A0A392MLR6-F1
#
_cell.length_a   1.000
_cell.length_b   1.000
_cell.length_c   1.000
_cell.angle_alpha   90.00
_cell.angle_beta   90.00
_cell.angle_gamma   90.00
#
_symmetry.space_group_name_H-M   'P 1'
#
loop_
_entity.id
_entity.type
_entity.pdbx_description
1 polymer ?
#
loop_
_entity_poly.entity_id
_entity_poly.type
_entity_poly.pdbx_seq_one_letter_code
_entity_poly.pdbx_strand_id
1 'polypeptide(L)'
;MQCQQVAMMFQKLVAEDGILEVTDISEKQETKGRPVGLNTVNLLKVASSALGFGPQMAMQLAERLYTQGFISYPRTESTAYPPSFDFRGALSAQRNNPTWGNYVEGLLTSGYQKPRLGTDAGDHPPITPMRSASEDML
;
A
#
# COMPACT_ATOMS: atom_id res chain seq x y z
N MET A 1 -19.09 -23.81 22.31
CA MET A 1 -18.60 -25.19 22.52
C MET A 1 -19.10 -26.19 21.47
N GLN A 2 -20.29 -26.03 20.86
CA GLN A 2 -20.85 -27.00 19.90
C GLN A 2 -20.16 -27.06 18.52
N CYS A 3 -19.76 -25.92 17.94
CA CYS A 3 -19.14 -25.90 16.60
C CYS A 3 -17.76 -26.58 16.56
N GLN A 4 -17.04 -26.57 17.69
CA GLN A 4 -15.69 -27.13 17.79
C GLN A 4 -15.70 -28.67 17.81
N GLN A 5 -16.72 -29.26 18.44
CA GLN A 5 -16.93 -30.72 18.43
C GLN A 5 -17.32 -31.23 17.05
N VAL A 6 -18.16 -30.48 16.33
CA VAL A 6 -18.57 -30.83 14.96
C VAL A 6 -17.39 -30.77 14.00
N ALA A 7 -16.55 -29.72 14.08
CA ALA A 7 -15.34 -29.61 13.27
C ALA A 7 -14.35 -30.77 13.53
N MET A 8 -14.16 -31.16 14.79
CA MET A 8 -13.30 -32.30 15.15
C MET A 8 -13.87 -33.65 14.66
N MET A 9 -15.19 -33.80 14.59
CA MET A 9 -15.83 -35.01 14.06
C MET A 9 -15.55 -35.17 12.56
N PHE A 10 -15.74 -34.12 11.76
CA PHE A 10 -15.44 -34.15 10.33
C PHE A 10 -13.94 -34.32 10.06
N GLN A 11 -13.08 -33.69 10.87
CA GLN A 11 -11.63 -33.89 10.77
C GLN A 11 -11.23 -35.35 10.97
N LYS A 12 -11.81 -36.04 11.97
CA LYS A 12 -11.50 -37.46 12.23
C LYS A 12 -12.00 -38.37 11.12
N LEU A 13 -13.22 -38.15 10.62
CA LEU A 13 -13.77 -38.90 9.49
C LEU A 13 -12.91 -38.76 8.22
N VAL A 14 -12.43 -37.54 7.93
CA VAL A 14 -11.55 -37.26 6.79
C VAL A 14 -10.13 -37.79 7.00
N ALA A 15 -9.65 -37.88 8.24
CA ALA A 15 -8.30 -38.38 8.54
C ALA A 15 -8.19 -39.91 8.49
N GLU A 16 -9.29 -40.63 8.72
CA GLU A 16 -9.35 -42.10 8.66
C GLU A 16 -9.45 -42.61 7.21
N ASP A 17 -10.23 -41.93 6.36
CA ASP A 17 -10.29 -42.21 4.92
C ASP A 17 -9.22 -41.37 4.20
N GLY A 18 -8.01 -41.92 4.06
CA GLY A 18 -6.87 -41.27 3.40
C GLY A 18 -7.02 -40.96 1.90
N ILE A 19 -8.24 -40.98 1.36
CA ILE A 19 -8.59 -40.72 -0.03
C ILE A 19 -9.77 -39.74 -0.07
N LEU A 20 -9.61 -38.65 -0.82
CA LEU A 20 -10.65 -37.63 -1.03
C LEU A 20 -10.97 -37.51 -2.53
N GLU A 21 -12.25 -37.40 -2.85
CA GLU A 21 -12.74 -37.14 -4.20
C GLU A 21 -12.96 -35.64 -4.39
N VAL A 22 -12.36 -35.07 -5.44
CA VAL A 22 -12.61 -33.67 -5.81
C VAL A 22 -13.99 -33.60 -6.46
N THR A 23 -14.95 -32.98 -5.78
CA THR A 23 -16.34 -32.88 -6.25
C THR A 23 -16.59 -31.71 -7.19
N ASP A 24 -15.79 -30.64 -7.10
CA ASP A 24 -15.89 -29.45 -7.95
C ASP A 24 -14.58 -28.66 -7.95
N ILE A 25 -14.27 -28.03 -9.09
CA ILE A 25 -13.19 -27.05 -9.22
C ILE A 25 -13.78 -25.80 -9.86
N SER A 26 -13.74 -24.68 -9.15
CA SER A 26 -14.14 -23.38 -9.69
C SER A 26 -12.95 -22.44 -9.77
N GLU A 27 -12.83 -21.76 -10.91
CA GLU A 27 -11.85 -20.72 -11.14
C GLU A 27 -12.56 -19.39 -11.40
N LYS A 28 -12.12 -18.35 -10.71
CA LYS A 28 -12.65 -16.99 -10.86
C LYS A 28 -11.50 -16.02 -11.02
N GLN A 29 -11.52 -15.28 -12.12
CA GLN A 29 -10.55 -14.23 -12.35
C GLN A 29 -10.93 -12.99 -11.51
N GLU A 30 -10.09 -12.66 -10.54
CA GLU A 30 -10.24 -11.46 -9.73
C GLU A 30 -9.11 -10.47 -10.01
N THR A 31 -9.41 -9.18 -9.98
CA THR A 31 -8.43 -8.10 -10.16
C THR A 31 -8.38 -7.25 -8.91
N LYS A 32 -7.21 -7.20 -8.26
CA LYS A 32 -6.98 -6.27 -7.15
C LYS A 32 -6.64 -4.89 -7.70
N GLY A 33 -7.53 -3.93 -7.49
CA GLY A 33 -7.32 -2.56 -7.94
C GLY A 33 -6.13 -1.89 -7.24
N ARG A 34 -5.43 -0.99 -7.96
CA ARG A 34 -4.41 -0.11 -7.40
C ARG A 34 -4.98 0.77 -6.26
N PRO A 35 -4.17 1.23 -5.31
CA PRO A 35 -4.65 2.11 -4.25
C PRO A 35 -5.04 3.51 -4.76
N VAL A 36 -5.79 4.23 -3.94
CA VAL A 36 -5.96 5.69 -4.04
C VAL A 36 -4.71 6.40 -3.47
N GLY A 37 -4.66 7.73 -3.53
CA GLY A 37 -3.60 8.49 -2.86
C GLY A 37 -3.55 8.20 -1.35
N LEU A 38 -2.35 8.24 -0.78
CA LEU A 38 -2.14 7.95 0.64
C LEU A 38 -2.56 9.16 1.49
N ASN A 39 -3.44 8.96 2.46
CA ASN A 39 -3.81 9.96 3.46
C ASN A 39 -3.25 9.57 4.84
N THR A 40 -3.41 10.44 5.84
CA THR A 40 -2.86 10.23 7.19
C THR A 40 -3.43 8.97 7.85
N VAL A 41 -4.73 8.72 7.72
CA VAL A 41 -5.37 7.55 8.35
C VAL A 41 -4.77 6.25 7.80
N ASN A 42 -4.61 6.16 6.47
CA ASN A 42 -4.05 4.97 5.85
C ASN A 42 -2.55 4.82 6.11
N LEU A 43 -1.79 5.93 6.13
CA LEU A 43 -0.39 5.92 6.56
C LEU A 43 -0.26 5.27 7.95
N LEU A 44 -1.05 5.73 8.93
CA LEU A 44 -0.98 5.22 10.31
C LEU A 44 -1.40 3.76 10.43
N LYS A 45 -2.45 3.36 9.71
CA LYS A 45 -2.90 1.96 9.66
C LYS A 45 -1.81 1.04 9.13
N VAL A 46 -1.18 1.40 8.00
CA VAL A 46 -0.13 0.60 7.36
C VAL A 46 1.15 0.60 8.20
N ALA A 47 1.54 1.75 8.77
CA ALA A 47 2.71 1.83 9.64
C ALA A 47 2.56 0.92 10.87
N SER A 48 1.36 0.86 11.45
CA SER A 48 1.07 -0.05 12.56
C SER A 48 1.10 -1.52 12.13
N SER A 49 0.32 -1.90 11.10
CA SER A 49 0.16 -3.30 10.73
C SER A 49 1.36 -3.92 10.02
N ALA A 50 2.10 -3.13 9.23
CA ALA A 50 3.21 -3.63 8.42
C ALA A 50 4.59 -3.33 9.03
N LEU A 51 4.75 -2.22 9.76
CA LEU A 51 6.04 -1.78 10.32
C LEU A 51 6.10 -1.85 11.85
N GLY A 52 4.97 -2.11 12.53
CA GLY A 52 4.90 -2.17 13.99
C GLY A 52 5.02 -0.80 14.67
N PHE A 53 4.86 0.31 13.95
CA PHE A 53 4.97 1.65 14.53
C PHE A 53 3.66 2.09 15.18
N GLY A 54 3.75 2.56 16.42
CA GLY A 54 2.64 3.25 17.08
C GLY A 54 2.28 4.55 16.33
N PRO A 55 1.01 5.01 16.38
CA PRO A 55 0.57 6.19 15.61
C PRO A 55 1.38 7.45 15.89
N GLN A 56 1.78 7.68 17.14
CA GLN A 56 2.60 8.83 17.52
C GLN A 56 3.99 8.79 16.88
N MET A 57 4.66 7.64 16.94
CA MET A 57 5.98 7.45 16.34
C MET A 57 5.92 7.61 14.81
N ALA A 58 4.93 7.00 14.16
CA ALA A 58 4.74 7.10 12.73
C ALA A 58 4.55 8.56 12.27
N MET A 59 3.73 9.34 12.99
CA MET A 59 3.55 10.76 12.69
C MET A 59 4.83 11.58 12.89
N GLN A 60 5.56 11.35 13.99
CA GLN A 60 6.82 12.06 14.26
C GLN A 60 7.87 11.82 13.16
N LEU A 61 7.99 10.57 12.70
CA LEU A 61 8.89 10.23 11.60
C LEU A 61 8.44 10.87 10.28
N ALA A 62 7.14 10.84 9.97
CA ALA A 62 6.60 11.47 8.78
C ALA A 62 6.82 13.00 8.78
N GLU A 63 6.66 13.66 9.93
CA GLU A 63 6.94 15.10 10.07
C GLU A 63 8.43 15.43 9.89
N ARG A 64 9.32 14.57 10.39
CA ARG A 64 10.76 14.71 10.16
C ARG A 64 11.09 14.59 8.67
N LEU A 65 10.53 13.60 7.98
CA LEU A 65 10.70 13.41 6.53
C LEU A 65 10.16 14.60 5.73
N TYR A 66 9.01 15.16 6.13
CA TYR A 66 8.46 16.37 5.53
C TYR A 66 9.38 17.58 5.70
N THR A 67 9.86 17.82 6.93
CA THR A 67 10.78 18.92 7.24
C THR A 67 12.08 18.83 6.44
N GLN A 68 12.55 17.61 6.17
CA GLN A 68 13.72 17.36 5.33
C GLN A 68 13.42 17.40 3.82
N GLY A 69 12.16 17.54 3.42
CA GLY A 69 11.73 17.65 2.02
C GLY A 69 11.61 16.32 1.28
N PHE A 70 11.55 15.19 1.99
CA PHE A 70 11.41 13.86 1.36
C PHE A 70 9.99 13.54 0.94
N ILE A 71 8.99 13.99 1.71
CA ILE A 71 7.57 13.76 1.44
C ILE A 71 6.76 15.05 1.47
N SER A 72 5.58 15.04 0.86
CA SER A 72 4.57 16.09 1.06
C SER A 72 4.00 16.06 2.50
N TYR A 73 3.28 17.11 2.88
CA TYR A 73 2.79 17.29 4.24
C TYR A 73 1.94 16.08 4.72
N PRO A 74 2.30 15.43 5.85
CA PRO A 74 1.77 14.12 6.22
C PRO A 74 0.43 14.17 6.97
N ARG A 75 -0.15 15.35 7.15
CA ARG A 75 -1.46 15.59 7.79
C ARG A 75 -2.45 16.02 6.71
N THR A 76 -3.09 15.05 6.08
CA THR A 76 -4.08 15.24 5.03
C THR A 76 -5.15 14.14 5.07
N GLU A 77 -6.38 14.53 4.79
CA GLU A 77 -7.50 13.61 4.56
C GLU A 77 -7.65 13.26 3.06
N SER A 78 -7.10 14.09 2.19
CA SER A 78 -7.19 13.94 0.73
C SER A 78 -6.51 12.68 0.22
N THR A 79 -7.20 12.01 -0.68
CA THR A 79 -6.75 10.82 -1.42
C THR A 79 -6.76 11.04 -2.93
N ALA A 80 -7.33 12.16 -3.40
CA ALA A 80 -7.27 12.61 -4.79
C ALA A 80 -6.05 13.51 -5.02
N TYR A 81 -5.30 13.24 -6.08
CA TYR A 81 -4.27 14.16 -6.57
C TYR A 81 -4.93 15.30 -7.36
N PRO A 82 -4.44 16.55 -7.24
CA PRO A 82 -4.96 17.66 -8.02
C PRO A 82 -4.68 17.46 -9.52
N PRO A 83 -5.49 18.05 -10.42
CA PRO A 83 -5.31 17.90 -11.87
C PRO A 83 -3.94 18.39 -12.37
N SER A 84 -3.35 19.36 -11.67
CA SER A 84 -2.05 19.96 -11.95
C SER A 84 -0.86 19.15 -11.41
N PHE A 85 -1.08 18.02 -10.73
CA PHE A 85 -0.01 17.25 -10.11
C PHE A 85 0.93 16.62 -11.16
N ASP A 86 2.24 16.87 -11.02
CA ASP A 86 3.28 16.31 -11.88
C ASP A 86 3.69 14.89 -11.45
N PHE A 87 2.94 13.90 -11.91
CA PHE A 87 3.26 12.49 -11.70
C PHE A 87 4.60 12.09 -12.34
N ARG A 88 4.96 12.69 -13.48
CA ARG A 88 6.19 12.31 -14.20
C ARG A 88 7.42 12.76 -13.41
N GLY A 89 7.38 13.97 -12.86
CA GLY A 89 8.41 14.50 -11.96
C GLY A 89 8.56 13.65 -10.70
N ALA A 90 7.45 13.34 -10.02
CA ALA A 90 7.45 12.50 -8.82
C ALA A 90 8.04 11.10 -9.08
N LEU A 91 7.69 10.47 -10.20
CA LEU A 91 8.27 9.19 -10.62
C LEU A 91 9.76 9.34 -10.95
N SER A 92 10.12 10.33 -11.76
CA SER A 92 11.52 10.56 -12.18
C SER A 92 12.45 10.77 -10.99
N ALA A 93 11.97 11.41 -9.92
CA ALA A 93 12.74 11.58 -8.69
C ALA A 93 13.11 10.25 -8.01
N GLN A 94 12.40 9.14 -8.28
CA GLN A 94 12.62 7.83 -7.68
C GLN A 94 13.41 6.86 -8.57
N ARG A 95 13.80 7.28 -9.77
CA ARG A 95 14.47 6.42 -10.77
C ARG A 95 15.78 5.79 -10.27
N ASN A 96 16.51 6.51 -9.42
CA ASN A 96 17.85 6.07 -8.98
C ASN A 96 17.81 5.20 -7.72
N ASN A 97 16.62 4.85 -7.20
CA ASN A 97 16.53 3.98 -6.04
C ASN A 97 16.99 2.54 -6.40
N PRO A 98 17.87 1.91 -5.63
CA PRO A 98 18.41 0.59 -5.96
C PRO A 98 17.36 -0.54 -5.94
N THR A 99 16.28 -0.37 -5.17
CA THR A 99 15.26 -1.41 -4.96
C THR A 99 14.16 -1.35 -6.02
N TRP A 100 13.68 -0.15 -6.38
CA TRP A 100 12.54 0.01 -7.31
C TRP A 100 12.82 0.91 -8.52
N GLY A 101 14.04 1.44 -8.67
CA GLY A 101 14.39 2.36 -9.75
C GLY A 101 14.14 1.79 -11.15
N ASN A 102 14.47 0.51 -11.36
CA ASN A 102 14.20 -0.18 -12.63
C ASN A 102 12.69 -0.27 -12.94
N TYR A 103 11.86 -0.47 -11.92
CA TYR A 103 10.41 -0.51 -12.08
C TYR A 103 9.86 0.87 -12.47
N VAL A 104 10.38 1.93 -11.82
CA VAL A 104 10.06 3.32 -12.17
C VAL A 104 10.47 3.64 -13.60
N GLU A 105 11.63 3.17 -14.06
CA GLU A 105 12.07 3.39 -15.44
C GLU A 105 11.17 2.71 -16.47
N GLY A 106 10.72 1.48 -16.16
CA GLY A 106 9.72 0.78 -16.97
C GLY A 106 8.40 1.57 -17.09
N LEU A 107 7.93 2.17 -15.98
CA LEU A 107 6.74 3.03 -15.96
C LEU A 107 6.92 4.32 -16.76
N LEU A 108 8.10 4.94 -16.70
CA LEU A 108 8.39 6.17 -17.45
C LEU A 108 8.51 5.92 -18.95
N THR A 109 8.98 4.73 -19.34
CA THR A 109 9.18 4.34 -20.75
C THR A 109 7.90 3.81 -21.39
N SER A 110 7.17 2.92 -20.69
CA SER A 110 5.97 2.25 -21.21
C SER A 110 4.69 3.07 -20.99
N GLY A 111 4.79 4.14 -20.20
CA GLY A 111 3.65 4.89 -19.69
C GLY A 111 3.16 4.33 -18.35
N TYR A 112 2.61 5.23 -17.52
CA TYR A 112 2.08 4.90 -16.20
C TYR A 112 0.59 5.24 -16.11
N GLN A 113 -0.13 4.48 -15.30
CA GLN A 113 -1.53 4.76 -15.01
C GLN A 113 -1.64 5.65 -13.77
N LYS A 114 -2.50 6.68 -13.85
CA LYS A 114 -2.78 7.53 -12.69
C LYS A 114 -3.45 6.73 -11.57
N PRO A 115 -3.22 7.07 -10.30
CA PRO A 115 -3.92 6.46 -9.16
C PRO A 115 -5.44 6.46 -9.34
N ARG A 116 -6.13 5.57 -8.62
CA ARG A 116 -7.60 5.60 -8.61
C ARG A 116 -8.08 6.95 -8.10
N LEU A 117 -9.23 7.39 -8.62
CA LEU A 117 -9.89 8.59 -8.13
C LEU A 117 -10.19 8.43 -6.64
N GLY A 118 -9.73 9.39 -5.85
CA GLY A 118 -10.01 9.50 -4.42
C GLY A 118 -10.93 10.67 -4.12
N THR A 119 -10.93 11.09 -2.86
CA THR A 119 -11.63 12.28 -2.37
C THR A 119 -10.64 13.43 -2.17
N ASP A 120 -11.01 14.63 -2.61
CA ASP A 120 -10.32 15.87 -2.29
C ASP A 120 -11.01 16.51 -1.07
N ALA A 121 -10.27 16.67 0.03
CA ALA A 121 -10.77 17.29 1.25
C ALA A 121 -10.52 18.80 1.30
N GLY A 122 -9.85 19.37 0.28
CA GLY A 122 -9.52 20.79 0.20
C GLY A 122 -8.37 21.22 1.12
N ASP A 123 -7.57 20.26 1.62
CA ASP A 123 -6.44 20.50 2.51
C ASP A 123 -5.08 20.50 1.75
N HIS A 124 -4.41 19.36 1.73
CA HIS A 124 -3.13 19.11 1.08
C HIS A 124 -3.28 17.94 0.12
N PRO A 125 -2.47 17.83 -0.94
CA PRO A 125 -2.48 16.64 -1.79
C PRO A 125 -2.05 15.39 -1.00
N PRO A 126 -2.34 14.18 -1.52
CA PRO A 126 -1.93 12.94 -0.91
C PRO A 126 -0.44 12.89 -0.57
N ILE A 127 -0.10 12.12 0.46
CA ILE A 127 1.27 11.94 0.95
C ILE A 127 2.10 11.27 -0.14
N THR A 128 3.09 12.00 -0.68
CA THR A 128 3.84 11.65 -1.89
C THR A 128 5.34 11.83 -1.67
N PRO A 129 6.19 10.89 -2.11
CA PRO A 129 7.63 11.10 -2.19
C PRO A 129 7.98 12.24 -3.15
N MET A 130 8.72 13.23 -2.67
CA MET A 130 9.14 14.41 -3.43
C MET A 130 10.63 14.40 -3.80
N ARG A 131 11.41 13.51 -3.15
CA ARG A 131 12.85 13.36 -3.35
C ARG A 131 13.25 11.90 -3.17
N SER A 132 14.30 11.46 -3.87
CA SER A 132 14.94 10.15 -3.58
C SER A 132 15.62 10.19 -2.22
N ALA A 133 15.59 9.07 -1.50
CA ALA A 133 16.40 8.84 -0.31
C ALA A 133 17.19 7.53 -0.47
N SER A 134 18.37 7.46 0.15
CA SER A 134 19.10 6.23 0.42
C SER A 134 19.23 6.04 1.93
N GLU A 135 19.62 4.84 2.37
CA GLU A 135 19.80 4.51 3.79
C GLU A 135 20.82 5.44 4.46
N ASP A 136 21.85 5.88 3.74
CA ASP A 136 22.89 6.79 4.26
C ASP A 136 22.41 8.23 4.53
N MET A 137 21.20 8.60 4.04
CA MET A 137 20.68 9.97 4.11
C MET A 137 19.73 10.23 5.30
N LEU A 138 19.39 9.20 6.08
CA LEU A 138 18.33 9.23 7.11
C LEU A 138 18.88 9.04 8.55
#